data_AF-F0YK23-F1
#
_entry.id   AF-F0YK23-F1
#
_cell.length_a   1.000
_cell.length_b   1.000
_cell.length_c   1.000
_cell.angle_alpha   90.00
_cell.angle_beta   90.00
_cell.angle_gamma   90.00
#
_symmetry.space_group_name_H-M   'P 1'
#
loop_
_entity.id
_entity.type
_entity.pdbx_description
1 polymer ?
#
loop_
_entity_poly.entity_id
_entity_poly.type
_entity_poly.pdbx_seq_one_letter_code
_entity_poly.pdbx_strand_id
1 'polypeptide(L)'
;KGLIWTHAVQAAFEAFVEGFARVGRCSTEGRALMSMDLQVLQFSLDKMHPARPLRGAAYADSYIKAWYFDNRDLRAWVAQNDENYTKRQLAALVFAHEFKTLAVEIRR
;
A
#
# COMPACT_ATOMS: atom_id res chain seq x y z
N LYS A 1 -14.57 -23.10 9.60
CA LYS A 1 -13.39 -22.70 10.42
C LYS A 1 -12.37 -21.88 9.60
N GLY A 2 -11.93 -22.32 8.41
CA GLY A 2 -10.99 -21.54 7.57
C GLY A 2 -11.52 -20.21 7.00
N LEU A 3 -12.84 -20.07 6.83
CA LEU A 3 -13.44 -18.84 6.28
C LEU A 3 -13.27 -17.63 7.21
N ILE A 4 -13.53 -17.78 8.51
CA ILE A 4 -13.36 -16.70 9.51
C ILE A 4 -11.89 -16.25 9.54
N TRP A 5 -10.96 -17.21 9.58
CA TRP A 5 -9.53 -16.92 9.57
C TRP A 5 -9.12 -16.17 8.28
N THR A 6 -9.60 -16.61 7.12
CA THR A 6 -9.30 -15.95 5.84
C THR A 6 -9.81 -14.52 5.81
N HIS A 7 -11.02 -14.25 6.32
CA HIS A 7 -11.54 -12.88 6.43
C HIS A 7 -10.76 -12.03 7.44
N ALA A 8 -10.35 -12.60 8.57
CA ALA A 8 -9.53 -11.90 9.56
C ALA A 8 -8.16 -11.51 8.97
N VAL A 9 -7.51 -12.43 8.24
CA VAL A 9 -6.27 -12.18 7.52
C VAL A 9 -6.47 -11.10 6.44
N GLN A 10 -7.57 -11.15 5.69
CA GLN A 10 -7.89 -10.11 4.70
C GLN A 10 -8.04 -8.73 5.36
N ALA A 11 -8.79 -8.65 6.45
CA ALA A 11 -9.01 -7.40 7.18
C ALA A 11 -7.69 -6.82 7.72
N ALA A 12 -6.73 -7.66 8.13
CA ALA A 12 -5.40 -7.22 8.54
C ALA A 12 -4.62 -6.53 7.39
N PHE A 13 -4.62 -7.11 6.20
CA PHE A 13 -3.97 -6.50 5.03
C PHE A 13 -4.68 -5.22 4.56
N GLU A 14 -6.01 -5.20 4.59
CA GLU A 14 -6.81 -4.00 4.30
C GLU A 14 -6.52 -2.87 5.30
N ALA A 15 -6.43 -3.19 6.59
CA ALA A 15 -6.04 -2.24 7.64
C ALA A 15 -4.62 -1.70 7.45
N PHE A 16 -3.69 -2.53 6.98
CA PHE A 16 -2.32 -2.11 6.63
C PHE A 16 -2.33 -1.04 5.53
N VAL A 17 -3.06 -1.28 4.43
CA VAL A 17 -3.17 -0.30 3.34
C VAL A 17 -3.88 0.97 3.80
N GLU A 18 -4.93 0.85 4.61
CA GLU A 18 -5.61 1.99 5.25
C GLU A 18 -4.64 2.84 6.08
N GLY A 19 -3.78 2.19 6.87
CA GLY A 19 -2.72 2.83 7.67
C GLY A 19 -1.69 3.55 6.81
N PHE A 20 -1.14 2.87 5.79
CA PHE A 20 -0.19 3.49 4.86
C PHE A 20 -0.80 4.66 4.09
N ALA A 21 -2.09 4.60 3.74
CA ALA A 21 -2.81 5.69 3.10
C ALA A 21 -3.07 6.90 4.01
N ARG A 22 -2.76 6.84 5.30
CA ARG A 22 -2.80 8.00 6.21
C ARG A 22 -1.43 8.68 6.31
N VAL A 23 -0.39 8.07 5.76
CA VAL A 23 0.95 8.66 5.71
C VAL A 23 0.98 9.70 4.59
N GLY A 24 1.07 10.99 4.96
CA GLY A 24 1.09 12.08 3.97
C GLY A 24 2.42 12.24 3.23
N ARG A 25 3.54 11.83 3.83
CA ARG A 25 4.88 11.82 3.23
C ARG A 25 5.64 10.60 3.73
N CYS A 26 6.33 9.91 2.83
CA CYS A 26 7.11 8.74 3.19
C CYS A 26 8.50 8.79 2.51
N SER A 27 9.57 8.75 3.31
CA SER A 27 10.94 8.72 2.79
C SER A 27 11.25 7.37 2.12
N THR A 28 12.37 7.26 1.42
CA THR A 28 12.78 5.99 0.80
C THR A 28 12.99 4.89 1.85
N GLU A 29 13.59 5.26 2.98
CA GLU A 29 13.80 4.39 4.14
C GLU A 29 12.46 4.01 4.77
N GLY A 30 11.55 4.97 4.92
CA GLY A 30 10.20 4.71 5.45
C GLY A 30 9.42 3.72 4.58
N ARG A 31 9.53 3.82 3.25
CA ARG A 31 8.88 2.86 2.34
C ARG A 31 9.52 1.47 2.41
N ALA A 32 10.84 1.39 2.57
CA ALA A 32 11.51 0.11 2.82
C ALA A 32 11.03 -0.54 4.12
N LEU A 33 10.79 0.25 5.17
CA LEU A 33 10.18 -0.22 6.41
C LEU A 33 8.74 -0.70 6.21
N MET A 34 7.91 -0.01 5.40
CA MET A 34 6.55 -0.51 5.07
C MET A 34 6.60 -1.91 4.44
N SER A 35 7.53 -2.14 3.51
CA SER A 35 7.72 -3.46 2.91
C SER A 35 8.18 -4.51 3.94
N MET A 36 9.06 -4.13 4.87
CA MET A 36 9.50 -5.00 5.96
C MET A 36 8.33 -5.34 6.90
N ASP A 37 7.52 -4.36 7.31
CA ASP A 37 6.34 -4.56 8.15
C ASP A 37 5.36 -5.55 7.50
N LEU A 38 5.13 -5.42 6.18
CA LEU A 38 4.28 -6.32 5.42
C LEU A 38 4.83 -7.77 5.40
N GLN A 39 6.14 -7.93 5.19
CA GLN A 39 6.78 -9.24 5.20
C GLN A 39 6.68 -9.92 6.58
N VAL A 40 6.91 -9.16 7.65
CA VAL A 40 6.81 -9.66 9.03
C VAL A 40 5.37 -10.05 9.34
N LEU A 41 4.38 -9.24 8.95
CA LEU A 41 2.97 -9.55 9.11
C LEU A 41 2.61 -10.86 8.39
N GLN A 42 2.93 -10.96 7.10
CA GLN A 42 2.62 -12.14 6.29
C GLN A 42 3.23 -13.39 6.90
N PHE A 43 4.53 -13.34 7.23
CA PHE A 43 5.24 -14.47 7.84
C PHE A 43 4.61 -14.91 9.17
N SER A 44 4.20 -13.95 10.00
CA SER A 44 3.57 -14.21 11.30
C SER A 44 2.20 -14.85 11.14
N LEU A 45 1.38 -14.38 10.20
CA LEU A 45 0.07 -14.95 9.89
C LEU A 45 0.18 -16.36 9.29
N ASP A 46 1.11 -16.57 8.36
CA ASP A 46 1.35 -17.88 7.73
C ASP A 46 1.82 -18.93 8.75
N LYS A 47 2.59 -18.52 9.78
CA LYS A 47 2.96 -19.40 10.91
C LYS A 47 1.78 -19.82 11.78
N MET A 48 0.76 -18.98 11.94
CA MET A 48 -0.42 -19.33 12.72
C MET A 48 -1.32 -20.30 11.97
N HIS A 49 -1.70 -19.92 10.74
CA HIS A 49 -2.42 -20.78 9.82
C HIS A 49 -2.36 -20.14 8.42
N PRO A 50 -1.90 -20.85 7.36
CA PRO A 50 -1.88 -20.29 6.02
C PRO A 50 -3.28 -19.89 5.54
N ALA A 51 -3.39 -18.74 4.87
CA ALA A 51 -4.62 -18.28 4.24
C ALA A 51 -4.35 -17.68 2.86
N ARG A 52 -5.39 -17.66 2.02
CA ARG A 52 -5.36 -17.10 0.67
C ARG A 52 -6.54 -16.13 0.50
N PRO A 53 -6.51 -14.97 1.18
CA PRO A 53 -7.56 -13.96 1.02
C PRO A 53 -7.53 -13.35 -0.38
N LEU A 54 -8.65 -12.76 -0.82
CA LEU A 54 -8.71 -12.02 -2.08
C LEU A 54 -7.77 -10.81 -2.06
N ARG A 55 -7.75 -10.10 -0.92
CA ARG A 55 -6.84 -8.97 -0.66
C ARG A 55 -5.78 -9.39 0.36
N GLY A 56 -4.72 -10.02 -0.14
CA GLY A 56 -3.60 -10.53 0.66
C GLY A 56 -2.36 -9.63 0.62
N ALA A 57 -1.21 -10.22 0.92
CA ALA A 57 0.06 -9.49 0.89
C ALA A 57 0.35 -8.82 -0.47
N ALA A 58 0.01 -9.47 -1.59
CA ALA A 58 0.18 -8.88 -2.93
C ALA A 58 -0.64 -7.59 -3.14
N TYR A 59 -1.82 -7.49 -2.52
CA TYR A 59 -2.65 -6.28 -2.56
C TYR A 59 -1.97 -5.12 -1.82
N ALA A 60 -1.38 -5.38 -0.65
CA ALA A 60 -0.64 -4.38 0.10
C ALA A 60 0.71 -4.02 -0.56
N ASP A 61 1.43 -5.01 -1.08
CA ASP A 61 2.70 -4.83 -1.78
C ASP A 61 2.55 -3.97 -3.04
N SER A 62 1.49 -4.20 -3.83
CA SER A 62 1.16 -3.37 -5.00
C SER A 62 0.97 -1.89 -4.60
N TYR A 63 0.27 -1.63 -3.49
CA TYR A 63 0.09 -0.27 -2.97
C TYR A 63 1.41 0.37 -2.51
N ILE A 64 2.28 -0.38 -1.81
CA ILE A 64 3.59 0.11 -1.37
C ILE A 64 4.47 0.43 -2.59
N LYS A 65 4.48 -0.44 -3.61
CA LYS A 65 5.24 -0.23 -4.85
C LYS A 65 4.80 1.00 -5.62
N ALA A 66 3.52 1.36 -5.57
CA ALA A 66 3.01 2.55 -6.23
C ALA A 66 3.67 3.85 -5.76
N TRP A 67 4.21 3.88 -4.52
CA TRP A 67 4.99 5.02 -4.03
C TRP A 67 6.34 5.24 -4.73
N TYR A 68 6.81 4.27 -5.51
CA TYR A 68 8.07 4.34 -6.23
C TYR A 68 7.91 4.69 -7.70
N PHE A 69 6.67 4.74 -8.20
CA PHE A 69 6.40 5.11 -9.59
C PHE A 69 6.73 6.58 -9.84
N ASP A 70 6.95 6.93 -11.10
CA ASP A 70 6.92 8.33 -11.51
C ASP A 70 5.48 8.80 -11.74
N ASN A 71 5.29 10.08 -12.11
CA ASN A 71 3.95 10.63 -12.32
C ASN A 71 3.16 9.93 -13.44
N ARG A 72 3.84 9.42 -14.48
CA ARG A 72 3.18 8.74 -15.60
C ARG A 72 2.72 7.35 -15.16
N ASP A 73 3.63 6.59 -14.58
CA ASP A 73 3.37 5.20 -14.16
C ASP A 73 2.36 5.16 -13.00
N LEU A 74 2.41 6.13 -12.09
CA LEU A 74 1.42 6.25 -11.00
C LEU A 74 0.01 6.50 -11.55
N ARG A 75 -0.16 7.40 -12.52
CA ARG A 75 -1.47 7.67 -13.13
C ARG A 75 -2.04 6.44 -13.84
N ALA A 76 -1.19 5.72 -14.58
CA ALA A 76 -1.58 4.48 -15.23
C ALA A 76 -2.00 3.41 -14.20
N TRP A 77 -1.23 3.25 -13.13
CA TRP A 77 -1.54 2.30 -12.07
C TRP A 77 -2.84 2.65 -11.32
N VAL A 78 -3.06 3.92 -11.01
CA VAL A 78 -4.30 4.40 -10.36
C VAL A 78 -5.52 4.06 -11.24
N ALA A 79 -5.45 4.32 -12.54
CA ALA A 79 -6.54 4.02 -13.46
C ALA A 79 -6.84 2.51 -13.57
N GLN A 80 -5.82 1.66 -13.45
CA GLN A 80 -5.98 0.19 -13.49
C GLN A 80 -6.45 -0.42 -12.16
N ASN A 81 -6.36 0.32 -11.06
CA ASN A 81 -6.63 -0.18 -9.71
C ASN A 81 -7.72 0.61 -8.99
N ASP A 82 -8.56 1.34 -9.72
CA ASP A 82 -9.50 2.29 -9.15
C ASP A 82 -10.72 1.63 -8.46
N GLU A 83 -11.00 0.37 -8.78
CA GLU A 83 -11.93 -0.53 -8.10
C GLU A 83 -11.25 -1.30 -6.94
N ASN A 84 -9.92 -1.47 -7.02
CA ASN A 84 -9.14 -2.22 -6.04
C ASN A 84 -8.85 -1.39 -4.78
N TYR A 85 -8.83 -0.06 -4.84
CA TYR A 85 -8.55 0.79 -3.67
C TYR A 85 -9.61 1.87 -3.50
N THR A 86 -9.78 2.35 -2.27
CA THR A 86 -10.68 3.48 -2.04
C THR A 86 -10.12 4.76 -2.66
N LYS A 87 -10.99 5.69 -3.06
CA LYS A 87 -10.55 6.97 -3.64
C LYS A 87 -9.62 7.74 -2.69
N ARG A 88 -9.81 7.60 -1.36
CA ARG A 88 -8.94 8.16 -0.33
C ARG A 88 -7.52 7.58 -0.38
N GLN A 89 -7.40 6.26 -0.52
CA GLN A 89 -6.12 5.57 -0.64
C GLN A 89 -5.37 5.98 -1.91
N LEU A 90 -6.07 6.03 -3.05
CA LEU A 90 -5.47 6.48 -4.32
C LEU A 90 -5.03 7.95 -4.26
N ALA A 91 -5.87 8.81 -3.69
CA ALA A 91 -5.54 10.23 -3.54
C ALA A 91 -4.29 10.45 -2.68
N ALA A 92 -4.08 9.64 -1.63
CA ALA A 92 -2.88 9.75 -0.79
C ALA A 92 -1.58 9.57 -1.59
N LEU A 93 -1.54 8.63 -2.55
CA LEU A 93 -0.39 8.42 -3.43
C LEU A 93 -0.16 9.62 -4.37
N VAL A 94 -1.24 10.12 -4.98
CA VAL A 94 -1.17 11.27 -5.91
C VAL A 94 -0.69 12.52 -5.19
N PHE A 95 -1.27 12.84 -4.03
CA PHE A 95 -0.85 14.00 -3.25
C PHE A 95 0.62 13.90 -2.81
N ALA A 96 1.05 12.73 -2.32
CA ALA A 96 2.44 12.53 -1.95
C ALA A 96 3.42 12.80 -3.12
N HIS A 97 3.00 12.51 -4.35
CA HIS A 97 3.76 12.79 -5.57
C HIS A 97 3.81 14.27 -5.94
N GLU A 98 2.66 14.95 -5.97
CA GLU A 98 2.58 16.37 -6.37
C GLU A 98 3.36 17.28 -5.42
N PHE A 99 3.34 17.01 -4.12
CA PHE A 99 4.18 17.71 -3.15
C PHE A 99 5.68 17.55 -3.43
N LYS A 100 6.11 16.39 -3.94
CA LYS A 100 7.51 16.12 -4.27
C LYS A 100 7.94 16.93 -5.49
N THR A 101 7.08 17.08 -6.50
CA THR A 101 7.34 17.92 -7.68
C THR A 101 7.46 19.39 -7.31
N LEU A 102 6.50 19.93 -6.55
CA LEU A 102 6.51 21.33 -6.11
C LEU A 102 7.73 21.68 -5.25
N ALA A 103 8.16 20.78 -4.36
CA ALA A 103 9.33 20.99 -3.52
C ALA A 103 10.65 21.03 -4.31
N VAL A 104 10.72 20.37 -5.46
CA VAL A 104 11.89 20.41 -6.36
C VAL A 104 11.91 21.71 -7.15
N GLU A 105 10.75 22.20 -7.59
CA GLU A 105 10.64 23.46 -8.35
C GLU A 105 10.97 24.68 -7.49
N ILE A 106 10.54 24.74 -6.22
CA ILE A 106 10.86 25.87 -5.31
C ILE A 106 12.37 25.94 -4.96
N ARG A 107 13.10 24.83 -5.07
CA ARG A 107 14.55 24.78 -4.78
C ARG A 107 15.43 25.15 -5.99
N ARG A 108 14.84 25.41 -7.16
CA ARG A 108 15.55 25.92 -8.34
C ARG A 108 15.42 27.44 -8.43
#